data_AF-S3BUS4-F1
#
_entry.id   AF-S3BUS4-F1
#
_cell.length_a   1.000
_cell.length_b   1.000
_cell.length_c   1.000
_cell.angle_alpha   90.00
_cell.angle_beta   90.00
_cell.angle_gamma   90.00
#
_symmetry.space_group_name_H-M   'P 1'
#
loop_
_entity.id
_entity.type
_entity.pdbx_description
1 polymer ?
#
loop_
_entity_poly.entity_id
_entity_poly.type
_entity_poly.pdbx_seq_one_letter_code
_entity_poly.pdbx_strand_id
1 'polypeptide(L)'
;MGNNGSRVTAQDKAILDMKIQRDKLHQYQRRITVLTNRETEIAREMLNKGDKKRALLALRRKKYQESLLTKTDQQLEQLEKLTANVEFALIQKDVVFGLQQGTKVLQEIHREMGGIAHVEKLMGETADAIAYQEEVSEMLGGRMSNADEDEVEDELAALEAEMAPRQPAGRISLPSAPDTQPLSRPADAEPDTAQEEPQAERRQMVAA
;
A
#
# COMPACT_ATOMS: atom_id res chain seq x y z
N MET A 1 -31.82 -3.81 -25.49
CA MET A 1 -31.26 -3.73 -26.85
C MET A 1 -29.82 -3.23 -26.74
N GLY A 2 -28.86 -3.87 -27.40
CA GLY A 2 -27.48 -3.38 -27.45
C GLY A 2 -26.46 -4.50 -27.26
N ASN A 3 -26.23 -5.25 -28.33
CA ASN A 3 -25.25 -6.31 -28.45
C ASN A 3 -23.82 -5.77 -28.22
N ASN A 4 -23.35 -5.73 -26.97
CA ASN A 4 -21.93 -5.54 -26.64
C ASN A 4 -21.18 -6.86 -26.85
N GLY A 5 -21.18 -7.35 -28.10
CA GLY A 5 -20.21 -8.36 -28.50
C GLY A 5 -18.82 -7.81 -28.23
N SER A 6 -18.00 -8.57 -27.50
CA SER A 6 -16.61 -8.28 -27.16
C SER A 6 -15.81 -7.85 -28.40
N ARG A 7 -15.85 -6.56 -28.74
CA ARG A 7 -15.05 -6.02 -29.83
C ARG A 7 -13.63 -5.95 -29.32
N VAL A 8 -12.84 -6.95 -29.71
CA VAL A 8 -11.39 -6.97 -29.58
C VAL A 8 -10.89 -5.60 -30.04
N THR A 9 -10.34 -4.83 -29.12
CA THR A 9 -9.84 -3.50 -29.42
C THR A 9 -8.48 -3.62 -30.13
N ALA A 10 -8.04 -2.54 -30.78
CA ALA A 10 -6.68 -2.49 -31.33
C ALA A 10 -5.60 -2.71 -30.26
N GLN A 11 -5.91 -2.32 -29.01
CA GLN A 11 -5.06 -2.51 -27.83
C GLN A 11 -4.96 -4.00 -27.46
N ASP A 12 -6.09 -4.71 -27.42
CA ASP A 12 -6.13 -6.16 -27.14
C ASP A 12 -5.35 -6.95 -28.19
N LYS A 13 -5.46 -6.55 -29.47
CA LYS A 13 -4.70 -7.16 -30.56
C LYS A 13 -3.19 -6.93 -30.39
N ALA A 14 -2.77 -5.73 -30.02
CA ALA A 14 -1.36 -5.43 -29.78
C ALA A 14 -0.80 -6.22 -28.58
N ILE A 15 -1.57 -6.35 -27.49
CA ILE A 15 -1.20 -7.16 -26.32
C ILE A 15 -1.09 -8.64 -26.69
N LEU A 16 -2.04 -9.15 -27.49
CA LEU A 16 -1.98 -10.50 -28.00
C LEU A 16 -0.74 -10.73 -28.86
N ASP A 17 -0.42 -9.81 -29.77
CA ASP A 17 0.75 -9.92 -30.64
C ASP A 17 2.06 -9.93 -29.82
N MET A 18 2.16 -9.10 -28.77
CA MET A 18 3.29 -9.14 -27.83
C MET A 18 3.37 -10.49 -27.11
N LYS A 19 2.26 -11.02 -26.58
CA LYS A 19 2.23 -12.33 -25.92
C LYS A 19 2.62 -13.48 -26.87
N ILE A 20 2.17 -13.43 -28.12
CA ILE A 20 2.58 -14.39 -29.17
C ILE A 20 4.09 -14.29 -29.43
N GLN A 21 4.66 -13.08 -29.50
CA GLN A 21 6.10 -12.90 -29.68
C GLN A 21 6.89 -13.47 -28.50
N ARG A 22 6.45 -13.25 -27.26
CA ARG A 22 7.04 -13.87 -26.06
C ARG A 22 7.08 -15.40 -26.19
N ASP A 23 5.95 -16.00 -26.55
CA ASP A 23 5.85 -17.46 -26.63
C ASP A 23 6.73 -18.03 -27.75
N LYS A 24 6.85 -17.30 -28.88
CA LYS A 24 7.80 -17.64 -29.96
C LYS A 24 9.25 -17.57 -29.49
N LEU A 25 9.62 -16.55 -28.70
CA LEU A 25 10.96 -16.44 -28.13
C LEU A 25 11.26 -17.59 -27.15
N HIS A 26 10.32 -17.99 -26.31
CA HIS A 26 10.47 -19.18 -25.47
C HIS A 26 10.66 -20.47 -26.28
N GLN A 27 9.89 -20.64 -27.37
CA GLN A 27 10.07 -21.79 -28.27
C GLN A 27 11.46 -21.79 -28.91
N TYR A 28 11.96 -20.62 -29.32
CA TYR A 28 13.29 -20.46 -29.88
C TYR A 28 14.38 -20.76 -28.85
N GLN A 29 14.24 -20.27 -27.61
CA GLN A 29 15.13 -20.56 -26.49
C GLN A 29 15.25 -22.07 -26.26
N ARG A 30 14.12 -22.79 -26.15
CA ARG A 30 14.10 -24.26 -25.99
C ARG A 30 14.82 -24.96 -27.15
N ARG A 31 14.59 -24.51 -28.38
CA ARG A 31 15.24 -25.07 -29.58
C ARG A 31 16.76 -24.88 -29.55
N ILE A 32 17.24 -23.69 -29.16
CA ILE A 32 18.68 -23.44 -29.02
C ILE A 32 19.26 -24.30 -27.90
N THR A 33 18.61 -24.42 -26.74
CA THR A 33 19.11 -25.26 -25.65
C THR A 33 19.36 -26.71 -26.08
N VAL A 34 18.43 -27.29 -26.84
CA VAL A 34 18.60 -28.65 -27.41
C VAL A 34 19.79 -28.70 -28.38
N LEU A 35 19.97 -27.67 -29.21
CA LEU A 35 21.08 -27.60 -30.16
C LEU A 35 22.44 -27.47 -29.45
N THR A 36 22.52 -26.60 -28.43
CA THR A 36 23.71 -26.42 -27.59
C THR A 36 24.11 -27.72 -26.90
N ASN A 37 23.14 -28.47 -26.36
CA ASN A 37 23.39 -29.79 -25.76
C ASN A 37 23.94 -30.77 -26.80
N ARG A 38 23.34 -30.83 -27.99
CA ARG A 38 23.83 -31.68 -29.08
C ARG A 38 25.25 -31.32 -29.51
N GLU A 39 25.59 -30.03 -29.54
CA GLU A 39 26.96 -29.59 -29.85
C GLU A 39 27.96 -29.96 -28.75
N THR A 40 27.54 -30.01 -27.48
CA THR A 40 28.39 -30.55 -26.41
C THR A 40 28.65 -32.04 -26.56
N GLU A 41 27.66 -32.82 -26.97
CA GLU A 41 27.81 -34.26 -27.23
C GLU A 41 28.76 -34.50 -28.41
N ILE A 42 28.56 -33.79 -29.53
CA ILE A 42 29.44 -33.87 -30.69
C ILE A 42 30.87 -33.47 -30.31
N ALA A 43 31.06 -32.44 -29.50
CA ALA A 43 32.38 -32.05 -29.02
C ALA A 43 33.05 -33.16 -28.19
N ARG A 44 32.29 -33.81 -27.28
CA ARG A 44 32.78 -34.96 -26.50
C ARG A 44 33.17 -36.14 -27.39
N GLU A 45 32.33 -36.49 -28.36
CA GLU A 45 32.63 -37.59 -29.30
C GLU A 45 33.90 -37.32 -30.13
N MET A 46 34.07 -36.10 -30.63
CA MET A 46 35.23 -35.72 -31.43
C MET A 46 36.51 -35.71 -30.58
N LEU A 47 36.42 -35.35 -29.30
CA LEU A 47 37.54 -35.46 -28.36
C LEU A 47 37.93 -36.93 -28.10
N ASN A 48 36.96 -37.83 -27.92
CA ASN A 48 37.20 -39.26 -27.75
C ASN A 48 37.85 -39.90 -28.99
N LYS A 49 37.54 -39.38 -30.18
CA LYS A 49 38.14 -39.80 -31.47
C LYS A 49 39.53 -39.17 -31.71
N GLY A 50 40.03 -38.32 -30.81
CA GLY A 50 41.32 -37.62 -30.94
C GLY A 50 41.30 -36.39 -31.88
N ASP A 51 40.13 -36.03 -32.39
CA ASP A 51 39.94 -35.07 -33.49
C ASP A 51 39.76 -33.63 -32.97
N LYS A 52 40.84 -33.07 -32.38
CA LYS A 52 40.83 -31.76 -31.69
C LYS A 52 40.32 -30.60 -32.55
N LYS A 53 40.62 -30.56 -33.85
CA LYS A 53 40.19 -29.48 -34.75
C LYS A 53 38.67 -29.42 -34.89
N ARG A 54 38.00 -30.57 -34.98
CA ARG A 54 36.54 -30.66 -35.11
C ARG A 54 35.85 -30.37 -33.77
N ALA A 55 36.43 -30.82 -32.66
CA ALA A 55 35.96 -30.47 -31.33
C ALA A 55 35.98 -28.95 -31.07
N LEU A 56 37.07 -28.26 -31.45
CA LEU A 56 37.16 -26.79 -31.35
C LEU A 56 36.10 -26.08 -32.19
N LEU A 57 35.78 -26.57 -33.39
CA LEU A 57 34.73 -26.01 -34.22
C LEU A 57 33.34 -26.15 -33.57
N ALA A 58 33.04 -27.33 -33.01
CA ALA A 58 31.79 -27.56 -32.27
C ALA A 58 31.67 -26.63 -31.06
N LEU A 59 32.74 -26.46 -30.29
CA LEU A 59 32.76 -25.54 -29.15
C LEU A 59 32.58 -24.06 -29.55
N ARG A 60 33.12 -23.64 -30.71
CA ARG A 60 32.89 -22.28 -31.23
C ARG A 60 31.44 -22.05 -31.62
N ARG A 61 30.80 -23.03 -32.26
CA ARG A 61 29.36 -22.97 -32.59
C ARG A 61 28.52 -22.91 -31.32
N LYS A 62 28.88 -23.70 -30.30
CA LYS A 62 28.21 -23.71 -29.00
C LYS A 62 28.26 -22.33 -28.38
N LYS A 63 29.45 -21.72 -28.33
CA LYS A 63 29.63 -20.38 -27.75
C LYS A 63 28.84 -19.30 -28.51
N TYR A 64 28.74 -19.43 -29.83
CA TYR A 64 27.90 -18.53 -30.63
C TYR A 64 26.41 -18.69 -30.30
N GLN A 65 25.92 -19.93 -30.18
CA GLN A 65 24.53 -20.22 -29.78
C GLN A 65 24.22 -19.73 -28.37
N GLU A 66 25.15 -19.90 -27.42
CA GLU A 66 25.02 -19.33 -26.07
C GLU A 66 24.91 -17.81 -26.11
N SER A 67 25.72 -17.13 -26.94
CA SER A 67 25.61 -15.67 -27.09
C SER A 67 24.26 -15.23 -27.69
N LEU A 68 23.68 -16.03 -28.60
CA LEU A 68 22.34 -15.80 -29.13
C LEU A 68 21.26 -16.04 -28.07
N LEU A 69 21.44 -17.05 -27.23
CA LEU A 69 20.53 -17.34 -26.12
C LEU A 69 20.52 -16.18 -25.13
N THR A 70 21.68 -15.66 -24.72
CA THR A 70 21.77 -14.47 -23.85
C THR A 70 21.06 -13.25 -24.44
N LYS A 71 21.24 -12.99 -25.75
CA LYS A 71 20.51 -11.90 -26.43
C LYS A 71 19.00 -12.13 -26.45
N THR A 72 18.58 -13.38 -26.64
CA THR A 72 17.16 -13.76 -26.64
C THR A 72 16.56 -13.56 -25.25
N ASP A 73 17.27 -13.93 -24.18
CA ASP A 73 16.83 -13.74 -22.80
C ASP A 73 16.67 -12.24 -22.47
N GLN A 74 17.60 -11.39 -22.91
CA GLN A 74 17.49 -9.94 -22.77
C GLN A 74 16.27 -9.36 -23.50
N GLN A 75 16.01 -9.83 -24.73
CA GLN A 75 14.82 -9.43 -25.49
C GLN A 75 13.53 -9.91 -24.83
N LEU A 76 13.53 -11.11 -24.26
CA LEU A 76 12.38 -11.67 -23.55
C LEU A 76 12.07 -10.84 -22.29
N GLU A 77 13.08 -10.51 -21.50
CA GLU A 77 12.94 -9.64 -20.33
C GLU A 77 12.38 -8.26 -20.71
N GLN A 78 12.89 -7.66 -21.79
CA GLN A 78 12.38 -6.39 -22.30
C GLN A 78 10.90 -6.48 -22.69
N LEU A 79 10.50 -7.58 -23.32
CA LEU A 79 9.14 -7.78 -23.80
C LEU A 79 8.16 -8.09 -22.65
N GLU A 80 8.61 -8.80 -21.62
CA GLU A 80 7.85 -9.00 -20.38
C GLU A 80 7.63 -7.67 -19.63
N LYS A 81 8.70 -6.86 -19.49
CA LYS A 81 8.60 -5.51 -18.91
C LYS A 81 7.63 -4.63 -19.69
N LEU A 82 7.71 -4.63 -21.02
CA LEU A 82 6.80 -3.86 -21.87
C LEU A 82 5.35 -4.32 -21.71
N THR A 83 5.11 -5.63 -21.68
CA THR A 83 3.76 -6.19 -21.49
C THR A 83 3.18 -5.77 -20.15
N ALA A 84 3.96 -5.90 -19.05
CA ALA A 84 3.52 -5.49 -17.72
C ALA A 84 3.24 -3.98 -17.64
N ASN A 85 4.07 -3.15 -18.26
CA ASN A 85 3.85 -1.71 -18.33
C ASN A 85 2.57 -1.34 -19.08
N VAL A 86 2.27 -2.04 -20.19
CA VAL A 86 1.03 -1.81 -20.95
C VAL A 86 -0.20 -2.25 -20.16
N GLU A 87 -0.15 -3.41 -19.49
CA GLU A 87 -1.24 -3.87 -18.62
C GLU A 87 -1.48 -2.89 -17.46
N PHE A 88 -0.41 -2.37 -16.85
CA PHE A 88 -0.53 -1.35 -15.82
C PHE A 88 -1.10 -0.03 -16.34
N ALA A 89 -0.68 0.41 -17.53
CA ALA A 89 -1.24 1.61 -18.16
C ALA A 89 -2.74 1.49 -18.47
N LEU A 90 -3.22 0.29 -18.79
CA LEU A 90 -4.66 0.04 -18.94
C LEU A 90 -5.40 0.21 -17.60
N ILE A 91 -4.87 -0.32 -16.50
CA ILE A 91 -5.44 -0.12 -15.16
C ILE A 91 -5.42 1.36 -14.79
N GLN A 92 -4.32 2.06 -15.05
CA GLN A 92 -4.22 3.50 -14.78
C GLN A 92 -5.28 4.32 -15.52
N LYS A 93 -5.54 3.99 -16.79
CA LYS A 93 -6.61 4.62 -17.58
C LYS A 93 -7.96 4.46 -16.88
N ASP A 94 -8.28 3.26 -16.39
CA ASP A 94 -9.55 2.98 -15.72
C ASP A 94 -9.66 3.71 -14.38
N VAL A 95 -8.57 3.78 -13.61
CA VAL A 95 -8.50 4.56 -12.36
C VAL A 95 -8.75 6.05 -12.64
N VAL A 96 -8.09 6.62 -13.66
CA VAL A 96 -8.29 8.03 -14.05
C VAL A 96 -9.74 8.27 -14.47
N PHE A 97 -10.35 7.35 -15.22
CA PHE A 97 -11.76 7.45 -15.61
C PHE A 97 -12.70 7.38 -14.41
N GLY A 98 -12.40 6.54 -13.42
CA GLY A 98 -13.12 6.48 -12.14
C GLY A 98 -13.00 7.79 -11.34
N LEU A 99 -11.80 8.36 -11.23
CA LEU A 99 -11.58 9.65 -10.57
C LEU A 99 -12.30 10.80 -11.26
N GLN A 100 -12.35 10.81 -12.60
CA GLN A 100 -13.09 11.80 -13.37
C GLN A 100 -14.60 11.70 -13.09
N GLN A 101 -15.16 10.50 -13.03
CA GLN A 101 -16.56 10.29 -12.68
C GLN A 101 -16.85 10.70 -11.23
N GLY A 102 -16.00 10.30 -10.29
CA GLY A 102 -16.13 10.71 -8.88
C GLY A 102 -16.10 12.23 -8.71
N THR A 103 -15.19 12.90 -9.41
CA THR A 103 -15.13 14.37 -9.43
C THR A 103 -16.40 15.00 -9.99
N LYS A 104 -16.98 14.44 -11.08
CA LYS A 104 -18.23 14.94 -11.65
C LYS A 104 -19.40 14.79 -10.67
N VAL A 105 -19.54 13.63 -10.04
CA VAL A 105 -20.58 13.38 -9.02
C VAL A 105 -20.42 14.33 -7.84
N LEU A 106 -19.19 14.54 -7.38
CA LEU A 106 -18.91 15.49 -6.30
C LEU A 106 -19.27 16.93 -6.68
N GLN A 107 -18.99 17.34 -7.93
CA GLN A 107 -19.39 18.66 -8.45
C GLN A 107 -20.92 18.81 -8.53
N GLU A 108 -21.65 17.76 -8.92
CA GLU A 108 -23.11 17.74 -8.93
C GLU A 108 -23.66 17.87 -7.50
N ILE A 109 -23.14 17.10 -6.55
CA ILE A 109 -23.50 17.21 -5.13
C ILE A 109 -23.21 18.62 -4.59
N HIS A 110 -22.04 19.18 -4.89
CA HIS A 110 -21.70 20.55 -4.49
C HIS A 110 -22.66 21.58 -5.09
N ARG A 111 -23.13 21.37 -6.33
CA ARG A 111 -24.11 22.25 -6.97
C ARG A 111 -25.49 22.12 -6.34
N GLU A 112 -25.92 20.91 -5.99
CA GLU A 112 -27.20 20.64 -5.31
C GLU A 112 -27.21 21.19 -3.88
N MET A 113 -26.09 21.11 -3.16
CA MET A 113 -25.91 21.74 -1.84
C MET A 113 -25.77 23.28 -1.91
N GLY A 114 -25.98 23.88 -3.08
CA GLY A 114 -26.00 25.33 -3.28
C GLY A 114 -24.62 25.99 -3.42
N GLY A 115 -23.56 25.19 -3.57
CA GLY A 115 -22.19 25.63 -3.83
C GLY A 115 -21.64 26.58 -2.77
N ILE A 116 -20.63 27.36 -3.15
CA ILE A 116 -20.01 28.36 -2.28
C ILE A 116 -21.04 29.43 -1.85
N ALA A 117 -21.98 29.78 -2.73
CA ALA A 117 -22.99 30.81 -2.45
C ALA A 117 -23.94 30.43 -1.31
N HIS A 118 -24.33 29.15 -1.18
CA HIS A 118 -25.16 28.71 -0.06
C HIS A 118 -24.37 28.64 1.25
N VAL A 119 -23.10 28.24 1.19
CA VAL A 119 -22.21 28.28 2.36
C VAL A 119 -21.96 29.73 2.82
N GLU A 120 -21.71 30.66 1.90
CA GLU A 120 -21.57 32.09 2.19
C GLU A 120 -22.85 32.69 2.78
N LYS A 121 -24.02 32.33 2.23
CA LYS A 121 -25.32 32.75 2.77
C LYS A 121 -25.57 32.21 4.17
N LEU A 122 -25.26 30.94 4.42
CA LEU A 122 -25.42 30.32 5.74
C LEU A 122 -24.49 30.97 6.78
N MET A 123 -23.24 31.29 6.40
CA MET A 123 -22.30 32.01 7.26
C MET A 123 -22.77 33.44 7.55
N GLY A 124 -23.31 34.15 6.56
CA GLY A 124 -23.92 35.46 6.75
C GLY A 124 -25.12 35.42 7.69
N GLU A 125 -26.07 34.51 7.46
CA GLU A 125 -27.24 34.31 8.32
C GLU A 125 -26.87 33.94 9.75
N THR A 126 -25.79 33.19 9.94
CA THR A 126 -25.28 32.84 11.28
C THR A 126 -24.64 34.05 11.97
N ALA A 127 -23.87 34.86 11.24
CA ALA A 127 -23.29 36.09 11.77
C ALA A 127 -24.36 37.11 12.15
N ASP A 128 -25.39 37.28 11.32
CA ASP A 128 -26.52 38.16 11.60
C ASP A 128 -27.34 37.67 12.81
N ALA A 129 -27.52 36.35 12.96
CA ALA A 129 -28.20 35.78 14.13
C ALA A 129 -27.42 36.00 15.44
N ILE A 130 -26.08 35.89 15.39
CA ILE A 130 -25.21 36.19 16.53
C ILE A 130 -25.30 37.67 16.88
N ALA A 131 -25.22 38.57 15.90
CA ALA A 131 -25.33 40.00 16.11
C ALA A 131 -26.70 40.40 16.71
N TYR A 132 -27.79 39.80 16.22
CA TYR A 132 -29.12 40.00 16.79
C TYR A 132 -29.21 39.48 18.23
N GLN A 133 -28.60 38.32 18.53
CA GLN A 133 -28.56 37.79 19.88
C GLN A 133 -27.75 38.69 20.82
N GLU A 134 -26.65 39.27 20.36
CA GLU A 134 -25.85 40.26 21.10
C GLU A 134 -26.65 41.55 21.33
N GLU A 135 -27.35 42.07 20.32
CA GLU A 135 -28.22 43.25 20.45
C GLU A 135 -29.36 43.00 21.44
N VAL A 136 -30.01 41.83 21.39
CA VAL A 136 -31.04 41.44 22.35
C VAL A 136 -30.47 41.32 23.76
N SER A 137 -29.26 40.75 23.89
CA SER A 137 -28.56 40.64 25.18
C SER A 137 -28.19 42.01 25.74
N GLU A 138 -27.74 42.94 24.90
CA GLU A 138 -27.44 44.33 25.29
C GLU A 138 -28.70 45.10 25.68
N MET A 139 -29.81 44.92 24.96
CA MET A 139 -31.11 45.52 25.32
C MET A 139 -31.69 44.96 26.62
N LEU A 140 -31.48 43.67 26.90
CA LEU A 140 -31.89 43.03 28.16
C LEU A 140 -31.01 43.51 29.32
N GLY A 141 -29.68 43.47 29.18
CA GLY A 141 -28.74 43.95 30.20
C GLY A 141 -28.86 45.46 30.45
N GLY A 142 -29.14 46.27 29.42
CA GLY A 142 -29.37 47.71 29.58
C GLY A 142 -30.72 48.09 30.22
N ARG A 143 -31.64 47.14 30.37
CA ARG A 143 -32.98 47.34 30.97
C ARG A 143 -33.13 46.70 32.34
N MET A 144 -32.25 45.78 32.73
CA MET A 144 -32.24 45.19 34.06
C MET A 144 -31.62 46.17 35.05
N SER A 145 -32.22 46.29 36.25
CA SER A 145 -31.56 47.00 37.35
C SER A 145 -30.47 46.11 37.94
N ASN A 146 -29.43 46.68 38.54
CA ASN A 146 -28.42 45.90 39.28
C ASN A 146 -29.05 44.95 40.32
N ALA A 147 -30.21 45.33 40.90
CA ALA A 147 -30.94 44.47 41.82
C ALA A 147 -31.63 43.27 41.14
N ASP A 148 -32.07 43.43 39.88
CA ASP A 148 -32.63 42.34 39.08
C ASP A 148 -31.52 41.41 38.58
N GLU A 149 -30.32 41.93 38.31
CA GLU A 149 -29.14 41.14 37.99
C GLU A 149 -28.67 40.31 39.19
N ASP A 150 -28.62 40.91 40.39
CA ASP A 150 -28.28 40.21 41.64
C ASP A 150 -29.29 39.06 41.93
N GLU A 151 -30.59 39.27 41.71
CA GLU A 151 -31.62 38.24 41.90
C GLU A 151 -31.48 37.07 40.91
N VAL A 152 -31.14 37.36 39.65
CA VAL A 152 -30.87 36.34 38.63
C VAL A 152 -29.58 35.56 38.93
N GLU A 153 -28.54 36.22 39.42
CA GLU A 153 -27.30 35.56 39.87
C GLU A 153 -27.56 34.63 41.06
N ASP A 154 -28.38 35.05 42.03
CA ASP A 154 -28.79 34.24 43.17
C ASP A 154 -29.62 33.01 42.74
N GLU A 155 -30.56 33.17 41.79
CA GLU A 155 -31.32 32.06 41.21
C GLU A 155 -30.43 31.07 40.43
N LEU A 156 -29.46 31.58 39.67
CA LEU A 156 -28.48 30.77 38.96
C LEU A 156 -27.62 29.96 39.94
N ALA A 157 -27.13 30.59 41.02
CA ALA A 157 -26.37 29.93 42.07
C ALA A 157 -27.19 28.84 42.79
N ALA A 158 -28.49 29.07 43.00
CA ALA A 158 -29.39 28.07 43.57
C ALA A 158 -29.58 26.85 42.64
N LEU A 159 -29.74 27.07 41.33
CA LEU A 159 -29.83 26.00 40.33
C LEU A 159 -28.51 25.23 40.19
N GLU A 160 -27.38 25.93 40.22
CA GLU A 160 -26.06 25.30 40.22
C GLU A 160 -25.84 24.45 41.49
N ALA A 161 -26.32 24.90 42.65
CA ALA A 161 -26.28 24.13 43.89
C ALA A 161 -27.24 22.93 43.90
N GLU A 162 -28.36 23.02 43.19
CA GLU A 162 -29.31 21.90 43.01
C GLU A 162 -28.79 20.85 42.02
N MET A 163 -28.09 21.28 40.96
CA MET A 163 -27.43 20.41 39.99
C MET A 163 -26.06 19.90 40.46
N ALA A 164 -25.42 20.57 41.42
CA ALA A 164 -24.23 20.07 42.07
C ALA A 164 -24.58 18.76 42.79
N PRO A 165 -23.89 17.64 42.49
CA PRO A 165 -24.19 16.37 43.12
C PRO A 165 -24.02 16.54 44.64
N ARG A 166 -25.09 16.31 45.41
CA ARG A 166 -25.05 16.24 46.88
C ARG A 166 -23.88 15.33 47.27
N GLN A 167 -22.76 15.90 47.68
CA GLN A 167 -21.65 15.12 48.21
C GLN A 167 -22.12 14.51 49.54
N PRO A 168 -22.24 13.18 49.67
CA PRO A 168 -22.35 12.59 50.99
C PRO A 168 -21.00 12.79 51.68
N ALA A 169 -20.99 13.54 52.78
CA ALA A 169 -19.93 13.49 53.77
C ALA A 169 -19.85 12.06 54.32
N GLY A 170 -19.00 11.24 53.72
CA GLY A 170 -18.78 9.86 54.13
C GLY A 170 -17.76 9.19 53.23
N ARG A 171 -16.57 8.92 53.78
CA ARG A 171 -15.55 8.07 53.13
C ARG A 171 -16.19 6.77 52.64
N ILE A 172 -16.31 6.61 51.33
CA ILE A 172 -16.53 5.30 50.69
C ILE A 172 -15.16 4.83 50.20
N SER A 173 -14.57 3.87 50.89
CA SER A 173 -13.42 3.12 50.39
C SER A 173 -13.87 2.29 49.19
N LEU A 174 -13.36 2.63 48.01
CA LEU A 174 -13.53 1.80 46.81
C LEU A 174 -12.58 0.59 46.88
N PRO A 175 -13.01 -0.63 46.49
CA PRO A 175 -12.15 -1.80 46.44
C PRO A 175 -11.07 -1.65 45.35
N SER A 176 -9.86 -2.13 45.66
CA SER A 176 -8.71 -2.09 44.74
C SER A 176 -8.99 -2.90 43.47
N ALA A 177 -8.84 -2.27 42.31
CA ALA A 177 -8.89 -2.96 41.02
C ALA A 177 -7.68 -3.90 40.87
N PRO A 178 -7.84 -5.09 40.26
CA PRO A 178 -6.72 -6.01 40.05
C PRO A 178 -5.72 -5.48 39.02
N ASP A 179 -4.44 -5.51 39.39
CA ASP A 179 -3.30 -5.19 38.52
C ASP A 179 -3.13 -6.26 37.43
N THR A 180 -3.68 -6.04 36.25
CA THR A 180 -3.27 -6.75 35.03
C THR A 180 -2.51 -5.80 34.13
N GLN A 181 -1.18 -5.90 34.14
CA GLN A 181 -0.29 -5.23 33.20
C GLN A 181 -0.64 -5.65 31.76
N PRO A 182 -0.85 -4.70 30.82
CA PRO A 182 -0.93 -5.05 29.41
C PRO A 182 0.45 -5.52 28.92
N LEU A 183 0.43 -6.71 28.30
CA LEU A 183 1.58 -7.40 27.73
C LEU A 183 2.33 -6.52 26.70
N SER A 184 3.62 -6.33 26.94
CA SER A 184 4.57 -5.73 26.01
C SER A 184 4.67 -6.56 24.72
N ARG A 185 4.65 -5.88 23.58
CA ARG A 185 4.92 -6.42 22.23
C ARG A 185 6.30 -7.11 22.21
N PRO A 186 6.45 -8.30 21.61
CA PRO A 186 7.72 -9.03 21.61
C PRO A 186 8.75 -8.34 20.71
N ALA A 187 9.89 -8.00 21.30
CA ALA A 187 11.13 -7.70 20.60
C ALA A 187 11.82 -9.03 20.23
N ASP A 188 12.57 -8.96 19.13
CA ASP A 188 13.16 -10.06 18.39
C ASP A 188 13.92 -11.11 19.20
N ALA A 189 13.84 -12.34 18.69
CA ALA A 189 14.56 -13.51 19.13
C ALA A 189 16.05 -13.42 18.77
N GLU A 190 16.91 -13.69 19.75
CA GLU A 190 18.21 -14.35 19.52
C GLU A 190 18.26 -15.66 20.33
N PRO A 191 18.85 -16.73 19.78
CA PRO A 191 18.60 -18.08 20.25
C PRO A 191 19.52 -18.50 21.40
N ASP A 192 18.92 -19.36 22.21
CA ASP A 192 19.45 -20.22 23.25
C ASP A 192 20.70 -21.01 22.81
N THR A 193 21.76 -20.94 23.61
CA THR A 193 22.81 -21.98 23.65
C THR A 193 22.98 -22.46 25.08
N ALA A 194 22.16 -23.43 25.47
CA ALA A 194 22.54 -24.45 26.43
C ALA A 194 23.18 -25.62 25.67
N GLN A 195 24.42 -25.98 26.00
CA GLN A 195 24.84 -27.38 25.98
C GLN A 195 26.11 -27.60 26.81
N GLU A 196 26.02 -28.68 27.58
CA GLU A 196 26.91 -29.18 28.62
C GLU A 196 28.32 -29.51 28.11
N GLU A 197 29.34 -29.22 28.91
CA GLU A 197 30.63 -29.91 28.83
C GLU A 197 30.66 -31.10 29.81
N PRO A 198 31.15 -32.27 29.36
CA PRO A 198 31.89 -33.17 30.22
C PRO A 198 33.36 -33.30 29.77
N GLN A 199 34.23 -32.90 30.70
CA GLN A 199 35.50 -33.50 31.10
C GLN A 199 36.43 -34.22 30.10
N ALA A 200 37.68 -33.74 30.16
CA ALA A 200 38.91 -34.48 30.43
C ALA A 200 39.85 -34.86 29.27
N GLU A 201 41.05 -34.31 29.41
CA GLU A 201 42.36 -34.89 29.08
C GLU A 201 42.64 -35.29 27.63
N ARG A 202 43.54 -34.53 26.99
CA ARG A 202 44.86 -35.06 26.62
C ARG A 202 45.78 -34.00 26.02
N ARG A 203 46.90 -33.83 26.71
CA ARG A 203 48.27 -33.85 26.18
C ARG A 203 48.62 -32.87 25.03
N GLN A 204 49.46 -31.92 25.45
CA GLN A 204 50.79 -31.65 24.89
C GLN A 204 50.91 -31.01 23.50
N MET A 205 51.88 -30.07 23.48
CA MET A 205 52.80 -29.76 22.35
C MET A 205 52.16 -28.89 21.24
N VAL A 206 52.74 -27.79 20.72
CA VAL A 206 54.11 -27.25 20.61
C VAL A 206 54.01 -25.76 20.19
N ALA A 207 55.06 -24.98 20.50
CA ALA A 207 55.54 -23.76 19.81
C ALA A 207 54.67 -22.49 19.93
N ALA A 208 55.22 -21.30 20.22
CA ALA A 208 56.58 -20.79 20.11
C ALA A 208 56.84 -19.72 21.19
#